data_AF-A0AAW0JHU3-F1
#
_entry.id   AF-A0AAW0JHU3-F1
#
_cell.length_a   1.000
_cell.length_b   1.000
_cell.length_c   1.000
_cell.angle_alpha   90.00
_cell.angle_beta   90.00
_cell.angle_gamma   90.00
#
_symmetry.space_group_name_H-M   'P 1'
#
loop_
_entity.id
_entity.type
_entity.pdbx_description
1 polymer ?
#
loop_
_entity_poly.entity_id
_entity_poly.type
_entity_poly.pdbx_seq_one_letter_code
_entity_poly.pdbx_strand_id
1 'polypeptide(L)'
;MALEQFLDEENQCITEYFIFLDFLINTTEDVYLLCNNGIVVNYLGDNEAAKHVVNNLNINISCPNINANYSGICKDLNAFYEKRCHKYMATLWHDYLNTPWRIASTIAAFVLLVLTFIQTYPIFVFVKRVI
;
A
#
# COMPACT_ATOMS: atom_id res chain seq x y z
N MET A 1 11.17 41.13 8.05
CA MET A 1 11.79 39.99 8.76
C MET A 1 10.79 38.89 9.15
N ALA A 2 9.57 39.17 9.62
CA ALA A 2 8.61 38.09 9.91
C ALA A 2 7.95 37.47 8.65
N LEU A 3 7.86 38.21 7.54
CA LEU A 3 7.22 37.72 6.31
C LEU A 3 8.11 36.74 5.51
N GLU A 4 9.44 36.89 5.59
CA GLU A 4 10.39 36.02 4.88
C GLU A 4 10.47 34.63 5.53
N GLN A 5 10.38 34.53 6.87
CA GLN A 5 10.34 33.23 7.56
C GLN A 5 9.06 32.44 7.25
N PHE A 6 7.92 33.11 7.09
CA PHE A 6 6.66 32.46 6.72
C PHE A 6 6.70 31.92 5.28
N LEU A 7 7.29 32.69 4.35
CA LEU A 7 7.50 32.26 2.97
C LEU A 7 8.50 31.10 2.87
N ASP A 8 9.55 31.07 3.70
CA ASP A 8 10.51 29.97 3.73
C ASP A 8 9.88 28.67 4.25
N GLU A 9 9.06 28.72 5.31
CA GLU A 9 8.39 27.53 5.85
C GLU A 9 7.36 26.93 4.87
N GLU A 10 6.58 27.79 4.18
CA GLU A 10 5.60 27.35 3.18
C GLU A 10 6.30 26.73 1.96
N ASN A 11 7.38 27.35 1.47
CA ASN A 11 8.19 26.82 0.37
C ASN A 11 8.88 25.51 0.75
N GLN A 12 9.32 25.37 2.00
CA GLN A 12 9.93 24.13 2.50
C GLN A 12 8.91 22.99 2.54
N CYS A 13 7.69 23.24 2.99
CA CYS A 13 6.61 22.26 3.00
C CYS A 13 6.26 21.76 1.59
N ILE A 14 6.16 22.69 0.63
CA ILE A 14 5.90 22.37 -0.78
C ILE A 14 7.06 21.55 -1.39
N THR A 15 8.30 21.91 -1.06
CA THR A 15 9.51 21.23 -1.54
C THR A 15 9.59 19.79 -1.01
N GLU A 16 9.34 19.59 0.29
CA GLU A 16 9.31 18.27 0.92
C GLU A 16 8.21 17.37 0.33
N TYR A 17 7.06 17.95 0.00
CA TYR A 17 5.99 17.25 -0.67
C TYR A 17 6.38 16.81 -2.10
N PHE A 18 7.07 17.66 -2.87
CA PHE A 18 7.56 17.26 -4.19
C PHE A 18 8.63 16.16 -4.12
N ILE A 19 9.54 16.24 -3.15
CA ILE A 19 10.53 15.19 -2.89
C ILE A 19 9.82 13.86 -2.55
N PHE A 20 8.73 13.91 -1.77
CA PHE A 20 7.93 12.72 -1.47
C PHE A 20 7.28 12.11 -2.71
N LEU A 21 6.68 12.95 -3.56
CA LEU A 21 6.08 12.48 -4.81
C LEU A 21 7.12 11.88 -5.75
N ASP A 22 8.33 12.44 -5.82
CA ASP A 22 9.45 11.88 -6.59
C ASP A 22 9.87 10.50 -6.08
N PHE A 23 9.84 10.28 -4.75
CA PHE A 23 10.07 8.94 -4.20
C PHE A 23 8.95 7.94 -4.49
N LEU A 24 7.71 8.40 -4.65
CA LEU A 24 6.56 7.54 -4.94
C LEU A 24 6.39 7.24 -6.43
N ILE A 25 6.73 8.18 -7.31
CA ILE A 25 6.45 8.11 -8.74
C ILE A 25 7.76 7.95 -9.49
N ASN A 26 8.07 6.71 -9.89
CA ASN A 26 9.24 6.43 -10.71
C ASN A 26 8.85 5.84 -12.08
N THR A 27 7.66 5.26 -12.18
CA THR A 27 7.09 4.62 -13.37
C THR A 27 5.68 5.15 -13.67
N THR A 28 5.20 4.89 -14.88
CA THR A 28 3.81 5.23 -15.25
C THR A 28 2.78 4.40 -14.50
N GLU A 29 3.17 3.20 -14.06
CA GLU A 29 2.33 2.34 -13.23
C GLU A 29 2.14 2.97 -11.84
N ASP A 30 3.17 3.59 -11.28
CA ASP A 30 3.05 4.30 -9.99
C ASP A 30 2.05 5.46 -10.09
N VAL A 31 2.11 6.24 -11.17
CA VAL A 31 1.12 7.31 -11.45
C VAL A 31 -0.28 6.71 -11.54
N TYR A 32 -0.44 5.61 -12.28
CA TYR A 32 -1.72 4.94 -12.45
C TYR A 32 -2.28 4.46 -11.11
N LEU A 33 -1.49 3.75 -10.30
CA LEU A 33 -1.89 3.22 -9.00
C LEU A 33 -2.27 4.33 -8.01
N LEU A 34 -1.48 5.41 -7.96
CA LEU A 34 -1.77 6.55 -7.10
C LEU A 34 -3.06 7.26 -7.52
N CYS A 35 -3.31 7.39 -8.83
CA CYS A 35 -4.57 7.95 -9.34
C CYS A 35 -5.76 7.05 -9.07
N ASN A 36 -5.62 5.75 -9.33
CA ASN A 36 -6.68 4.76 -9.12
C ASN A 36 -7.08 4.65 -7.64
N ASN A 37 -6.10 4.81 -6.73
CA ASN A 37 -6.36 4.83 -5.29
C ASN A 37 -6.78 6.21 -4.75
N GLY A 38 -6.94 7.22 -5.62
CA GLY A 38 -7.39 8.56 -5.25
C GLY A 38 -6.38 9.37 -4.43
N ILE A 39 -5.09 9.00 -4.47
CA ILE A 39 -4.01 9.66 -3.74
C ILE A 39 -3.51 10.89 -4.51
N VAL A 40 -3.45 10.80 -5.84
CA VAL A 40 -3.05 11.89 -6.75
C VAL A 40 -4.12 12.07 -7.81
N VAL A 41 -4.34 13.29 -8.27
CA VAL A 41 -5.21 13.58 -9.41
C VAL A 41 -4.35 13.99 -10.60
N ASN A 42 -4.28 13.14 -11.62
CA ASN A 42 -3.56 13.46 -12.85
C ASN A 42 -4.43 14.30 -13.80
N TYR A 43 -4.27 15.62 -13.75
CA TYR A 43 -4.93 16.55 -14.68
C TYR A 43 -4.30 16.57 -16.08
N LEU A 44 -3.11 16.01 -16.29
CA LEU A 44 -2.48 15.96 -17.61
C LEU A 44 -3.14 14.92 -18.53
N GLY A 45 -3.88 13.96 -17.97
CA GLY A 45 -4.55 12.89 -18.73
C GLY A 45 -3.60 11.86 -19.35
N ASP A 46 -2.29 12.06 -19.22
CA ASP A 46 -1.24 11.12 -19.62
C ASP A 46 -0.32 10.81 -18.43
N ASN A 47 -0.10 9.53 -18.18
CA ASN A 47 0.73 9.07 -17.06
C ASN A 47 2.21 9.28 -17.34
N GLU A 48 2.64 9.22 -18.61
CA GLU A 48 4.04 9.45 -18.98
C GLU A 48 4.41 10.92 -18.77
N ALA A 49 3.56 11.85 -19.22
CA ALA A 49 3.70 13.28 -18.96
C ALA A 49 3.71 13.59 -17.46
N ALA A 50 2.79 13.02 -16.67
CA ALA A 50 2.73 13.25 -15.23
C ALA A 50 4.00 12.77 -14.50
N LYS A 51 4.47 11.55 -14.80
CA LYS A 51 5.75 11.03 -14.31
C LYS A 51 6.90 11.95 -14.68
N HIS A 52 6.96 12.40 -15.92
CA HIS A 52 8.02 13.28 -16.40
C HIS A 52 8.01 14.64 -15.68
N VAL A 53 6.83 15.20 -15.39
CA VAL A 53 6.72 16.43 -14.59
C VAL A 53 7.29 16.20 -13.19
N VAL A 54 6.85 15.15 -12.49
CA VAL A 54 7.33 14.86 -11.13
C VAL A 54 8.85 14.67 -11.08
N ASN A 55 9.40 13.84 -11.96
CA ASN A 55 10.84 13.56 -11.99
C ASN A 55 11.66 14.82 -12.34
N ASN A 56 11.11 15.74 -13.13
CA ASN A 56 11.79 16.99 -13.46
C ASN A 56 11.66 18.08 -12.39
N LEU A 57 10.64 18.01 -11.53
CA LEU A 57 10.47 18.96 -10.43
C LEU A 57 11.62 18.85 -9.41
N ASN A 58 12.19 17.67 -9.23
CA ASN A 58 13.28 17.45 -8.28
C ASN A 58 14.69 17.76 -8.85
N ILE A 59 14.79 18.15 -10.12
CA ILE A 59 16.07 18.53 -10.74
C ILE A 59 16.46 19.93 -10.23
N ASN A 60 17.53 20.00 -9.44
CA ASN A 60 18.07 21.20 -8.77
C ASN A 60 17.41 21.61 -7.44
N ILE A 61 16.51 20.79 -6.89
CA ILE A 61 16.05 20.99 -5.51
C ILE A 61 17.10 20.42 -4.56
N SER A 62 17.88 21.29 -3.93
CA SER A 62 18.70 20.91 -2.78
C SER A 62 17.95 21.33 -1.52
N CYS A 63 17.42 20.35 -0.78
CA CYS A 63 16.81 20.59 0.53
C CYS A 63 17.82 20.16 1.61
N PRO A 64 18.74 21.04 2.04
CA PRO A 64 19.79 20.69 2.99
C PRO A 64 19.24 20.36 4.40
N ASN A 65 17.99 20.75 4.68
CA ASN A 65 17.36 20.51 5.97
C ASN A 65 15.94 19.97 5.74
N ILE A 66 15.75 18.67 5.95
CA ILE A 66 14.43 18.02 5.90
C ILE A 66 13.76 18.24 7.25
N ASN A 67 12.51 18.71 7.26
CA ASN A 67 11.73 18.92 8.46
C ASN A 67 11.59 17.61 9.26
N ALA A 68 11.75 17.68 10.57
CA ALA A 68 11.58 16.55 11.47
C ALA A 68 10.18 15.91 11.34
N ASN A 69 9.15 16.70 11.07
CA ASN A 69 7.79 16.23 10.84
C ASN A 69 7.72 15.32 9.61
N TYR A 70 8.36 15.73 8.50
CA TYR A 70 8.44 14.93 7.29
C TYR A 70 9.19 13.61 7.54
N SER A 71 10.33 13.68 8.24
CA SER A 71 11.08 12.48 8.64
C SER A 71 10.24 11.52 9.48
N GLY A 72 9.40 12.05 10.37
CA GLY A 72 8.45 11.27 11.17
C GLY A 72 7.43 10.52 10.30
N ILE A 73 6.79 11.22 9.37
CA ILE A 73 5.81 10.62 8.46
C ILE A 73 6.42 9.48 7.64
N CYS A 74 7.62 9.68 7.07
CA CYS A 74 8.32 8.64 6.32
C CYS A 74 8.68 7.42 7.18
N LYS A 75 9.08 7.64 8.44
CA LYS A 75 9.36 6.55 9.39
C LYS A 75 8.11 5.77 9.75
N ASP A 76 7.01 6.46 10.03
CA ASP A 76 5.74 5.81 10.40
C ASP A 76 5.19 5.00 9.22
N LEU A 77 5.29 5.55 8.00
CA LEU A 77 4.90 4.84 6.78
C LEU A 77 5.75 3.58 6.56
N ASN A 78 7.07 3.67 6.72
CA ASN A 78 7.96 2.52 6.63
C ASN A 78 7.68 1.49 7.72
N ALA A 79 7.48 1.91 8.96
CA ALA A 79 7.15 1.02 10.08
C ALA A 79 5.81 0.29 9.86
N PHE A 80 4.83 0.98 9.28
CA PHE A 80 3.57 0.38 8.87
C PHE A 80 3.78 -0.72 7.82
N TYR A 81 4.58 -0.44 6.78
CA TYR A 81 4.84 -1.41 5.72
C TYR A 81 5.71 -2.60 6.18
N GLU A 82 6.66 -2.37 7.09
CA GLU A 82 7.58 -3.40 7.60
C GLU A 82 6.87 -4.42 8.52
N LYS A 83 5.73 -4.05 9.09
CA LYS A 83 4.96 -4.95 9.95
C LYS A 83 4.46 -6.15 9.14
N ARG A 84 4.98 -7.33 9.48
CA ARG A 84 4.67 -8.62 8.83
C ARG A 84 3.17 -8.86 8.63
N CYS A 85 2.34 -8.45 9.58
CA CYS A 85 0.88 -8.56 9.49
C CYS A 85 0.30 -7.79 8.30
N HIS A 86 0.75 -6.56 8.03
CA HIS A 86 0.27 -5.76 6.90
C HIS A 86 0.71 -6.36 5.57
N LYS A 87 1.94 -6.88 5.50
CA LYS A 87 2.42 -7.61 4.33
C LYS A 87 1.56 -8.86 4.06
N TYR A 88 1.31 -9.69 5.08
CA TYR A 88 0.46 -10.87 4.91
C TYR A 88 -0.98 -10.52 4.54
N MET A 89 -1.57 -9.47 5.14
CA MET A 89 -2.91 -9.03 4.77
C MET A 89 -2.96 -8.49 3.33
N ALA A 90 -1.96 -7.73 2.89
CA ALA A 90 -1.88 -7.24 1.51
C ALA A 90 -1.79 -8.40 0.51
N THR A 91 -0.95 -9.41 0.78
CA THR A 91 -0.87 -10.62 -0.04
C THR A 91 -2.19 -11.40 -0.04
N LEU A 92 -2.81 -11.59 1.13
CA LEU A 92 -4.12 -12.27 1.21
C LEU A 92 -5.20 -11.53 0.42
N TRP A 93 -5.23 -10.21 0.50
CA TRP A 93 -6.21 -9.42 -0.25
C TRP A 93 -5.97 -9.52 -1.76
N HIS A 94 -4.73 -9.33 -2.19
CA HIS A 94 -4.36 -9.36 -3.60
C HIS A 94 -4.57 -10.74 -4.22
N ASP A 95 -4.19 -11.82 -3.52
CA ASP A 95 -4.25 -13.16 -4.08
C ASP A 95 -5.61 -13.82 -3.88
N TYR A 96 -6.25 -13.65 -2.71
CA TYR A 96 -7.44 -14.43 -2.37
C TYR A 96 -8.74 -13.63 -2.45
N LEU A 97 -8.72 -12.31 -2.17
CA LEU A 97 -9.94 -11.49 -2.10
C LEU A 97 -10.25 -10.72 -3.40
N ASN A 98 -9.43 -10.87 -4.44
CA ASN A 98 -9.53 -10.03 -5.64
C ASN A 98 -10.67 -10.42 -6.59
N THR A 99 -11.30 -11.60 -6.40
CA THR A 99 -12.48 -12.01 -7.18
C THR A 99 -13.53 -12.69 -6.29
N PRO A 100 -14.83 -12.38 -6.47
CA PRO A 100 -15.92 -12.98 -5.69
C PRO A 100 -15.91 -14.51 -5.71
N TRP A 101 -15.53 -15.10 -6.85
CA TRP A 101 -15.45 -16.54 -7.04
C TRP A 101 -14.37 -17.22 -6.20
N ARG A 102 -13.19 -16.58 -6.07
CA ARG A 102 -12.09 -17.13 -5.27
C ARG A 102 -12.45 -17.11 -3.78
N ILE A 103 -13.11 -16.04 -3.33
CA ILE A 103 -13.66 -15.92 -1.98
C ILE A 103 -14.64 -17.07 -1.69
N ALA A 104 -15.63 -17.27 -2.56
CA ALA A 104 -16.62 -18.33 -2.39
C ALA A 104 -15.99 -19.73 -2.33
N SER A 105 -15.01 -20.00 -3.21
CA SER A 105 -14.28 -21.27 -3.23
C SER A 105 -13.47 -21.50 -1.96
N THR A 106 -12.76 -20.48 -1.46
CA THR A 106 -11.99 -20.57 -0.21
C THR A 106 -12.91 -20.82 0.99
N ILE A 107 -14.07 -20.15 1.07
CA ILE A 107 -15.05 -20.38 2.13
C ILE A 107 -15.59 -21.81 2.07
N ALA A 108 -15.97 -22.28 0.88
CA ALA A 108 -16.46 -23.65 0.70
C ALA A 108 -15.42 -24.70 1.12
N ALA A 109 -14.17 -24.52 0.70
CA ALA A 109 -13.06 -25.42 1.08
C ALA A 109 -12.82 -25.44 2.60
N PHE A 110 -12.87 -24.27 3.25
CA PHE A 110 -12.75 -24.17 4.71
C PHE A 110 -13.90 -24.87 5.44
N VAL A 111 -15.14 -24.65 5.01
CA VAL A 111 -16.33 -25.33 5.58
C VAL A 111 -16.25 -26.84 5.40
N LEU A 112 -15.87 -27.30 4.21
CA LEU A 112 -15.67 -28.73 3.94
C LEU A 112 -14.59 -29.33 4.83
N LEU A 113 -13.45 -28.64 4.99
CA LEU A 113 -12.36 -29.09 5.85
C LEU A 113 -12.82 -29.23 7.31
N VAL A 114 -13.54 -28.24 7.85
CA VAL A 114 -14.12 -28.30 9.21
C VAL A 114 -15.10 -29.47 9.33
N LEU A 115 -15.98 -29.65 8.36
CA LEU A 115 -16.92 -30.77 8.31
C LEU A 115 -16.20 -32.11 8.30
N THR A 116 -15.13 -32.25 7.50
CA THR A 116 -14.32 -33.47 7.46
C THR A 116 -13.69 -33.78 8.81
N PHE A 117 -13.16 -32.78 9.52
CA PHE A 117 -12.62 -32.99 10.87
C PHE A 117 -13.69 -33.48 11.86
N ILE A 118 -14.88 -32.88 11.84
CA ILE A 118 -16.00 -33.28 12.70
C ILE A 118 -16.47 -34.70 12.35
N GLN A 119 -16.56 -35.03 11.06
CA GLN A 119 -17.04 -36.34 10.58
C GLN A 119 -16.02 -37.48 10.78
N THR A 120 -14.72 -37.18 10.78
CA THR A 120 -13.66 -38.20 10.91
C THR A 120 -13.64 -38.81 12.31
N TYR A 121 -14.03 -38.07 13.36
CA TYR A 121 -14.07 -38.57 14.73
C TYR A 121 -15.08 -39.74 14.94
N PRO A 122 -16.37 -39.62 14.57
CA PRO A 122 -17.33 -40.72 14.70
C PRO A 122 -17.04 -41.88 13.74
N ILE A 123 -16.52 -41.63 12.52
CA ILE A 123 -16.15 -42.69 11.57
C ILE A 123 -15.01 -43.54 12.12
N PHE A 124 -13.98 -42.90 12.70
CA PHE A 124 -12.86 -43.61 13.34
C PHE A 124 -13.32 -44.45 14.54
N VAL A 125 -14.25 -43.93 15.35
CA VAL A 125 -14.84 -44.67 16.49
C VAL A 125 -15.69 -45.85 16.03
N PHE A 126 -16.48 -45.71 14.97
CA PHE A 126 -17.32 -46.79 14.43
C PHE A 126 -16.46 -47.92 13.85
N VAL A 127 -15.44 -47.59 13.04
CA VAL A 127 -14.53 -48.59 12.45
C VAL A 127 -13.76 -49.36 13.52
N LYS A 128 -13.29 -48.69 14.60
CA LYS A 128 -12.58 -49.34 15.71
C LYS A 128 -13.48 -50.23 16.60
N ARG A 129 -14.80 -50.10 16.52
CA ARG A 129 -15.76 -50.90 17.30
C ARG A 129 -16.20 -52.17 16.58
N VAL A 130 -15.95 -52.26 15.27
CA VAL A 130 -16.38 -53.35 14.39
C VAL A 130 -15.22 -54.31 14.07
N ILE A 131 -13.97 -53.87 14.26
CA ILE A 131 -12.74 -54.70 14.22
C ILE A 131 -12.43 -55.17 15.65
#